data_AF-A0A7X7TYI5-F1
#
_entry.id   AF-A0A7X7TYI5-F1
#
_cell.length_a   1.000
_cell.length_b   1.000
_cell.length_c   1.000
_cell.angle_alpha   90.00
_cell.angle_beta   90.00
_cell.angle_gamma   90.00
#
_symmetry.space_group_name_H-M   'P 1'
#
loop_
_entity.id
_entity.type
_entity.pdbx_description
1 polymer ?
#
loop_
_entity_poly.entity_id
_entity_poly.type
_entity_poly.pdbx_seq_one_letter_code
_entity_poly.pdbx_strand_id
1 'polypeptide(L)'
;MTAWLVSWSQTKGAKWHIVDFVGPSGCESRGIVDLLAVRKNHAVCGGALKRGDLLDIILIQVKGGSAPFPTLEDINRLKKVARHHRARAIVLSEWRARTRLQLHVLKRSRWLPIKPEEVF
;
A
#
# COMPACT_ATOMS: atom_id res chain seq x y z
N MET A 1 13.95 -2.49 2.85
CA MET A 1 12.92 -1.51 2.40
C MET A 1 11.71 -1.50 3.34
N THR A 2 11.24 -2.67 3.76
CA THR A 2 10.16 -2.91 4.73
C THR A 2 10.36 -2.26 6.11
N ALA A 3 11.59 -2.23 6.64
CA ALA A 3 11.88 -1.70 7.98
C ALA A 3 11.44 -0.23 8.19
N TRP A 4 11.51 0.63 7.16
CA TRP A 4 11.10 2.03 7.26
C TRP A 4 9.58 2.21 7.23
N LEU A 5 8.89 1.44 6.37
CA LEU A 5 7.43 1.44 6.31
C LEU A 5 6.83 0.91 7.62
N VAL A 6 7.45 -0.12 8.19
CA VAL A 6 7.09 -0.71 9.47
C VAL A 6 7.36 0.26 10.63
N SER A 7 8.47 1.00 10.65
CA SER A 7 8.73 1.96 11.74
C SER A 7 7.76 3.14 11.74
N TRP A 8 7.37 3.64 10.56
CA TRP A 8 6.40 4.74 10.46
C TRP A 8 4.97 4.34 10.81
N SER A 9 4.57 3.11 10.50
CA SER A 9 3.22 2.57 10.78
C SER A 9 2.80 2.49 12.25
N GLN A 10 3.71 2.76 13.18
CA GLN A 10 3.56 2.50 14.61
C GLN A 10 3.26 3.77 15.45
N THR A 11 3.26 4.96 14.86
CA THR A 11 3.44 6.20 15.63
C THR A 11 2.14 6.88 16.11
N LYS A 12 1.00 6.72 15.42
CA LYS A 12 -0.31 7.25 15.87
C LYS A 12 -1.48 6.38 15.38
N GLY A 13 -2.44 6.12 16.27
CA GLY A 13 -3.66 5.38 15.93
C GLY A 13 -3.48 3.86 15.90
N ALA A 14 -4.34 3.16 15.16
CA ALA A 14 -4.28 1.71 15.03
C ALA A 14 -3.07 1.32 14.17
N LYS A 15 -2.22 0.43 14.70
CA LYS A 15 -0.95 0.02 14.09
C LYS A 15 -1.18 -0.64 12.74
N TRP A 16 -0.40 -0.24 11.72
CA TRP A 16 -0.35 -1.02 10.49
C TRP A 16 0.65 -2.16 10.58
N HIS A 17 0.28 -3.25 9.94
CA HIS A 17 1.13 -4.39 9.67
C HIS A 17 1.42 -4.41 8.18
N ILE A 18 2.69 -4.62 7.84
CA ILE A 18 3.14 -4.73 6.46
C ILE A 18 3.41 -6.21 6.18
N VAL A 19 2.80 -6.72 5.12
CA VAL A 19 3.07 -8.06 4.59
C VAL A 19 3.83 -7.88 3.27
N ASP A 20 4.95 -8.58 3.16
CA ASP A 20 5.80 -8.59 1.97
C ASP A 20 5.48 -9.83 1.12
N PHE A 21 5.14 -9.62 -0.15
CA PHE A 21 4.86 -10.72 -1.08
C PHE A 21 6.12 -11.09 -1.85
N VAL A 22 6.92 -11.95 -1.23
CA VAL A 22 8.07 -12.57 -1.88
C VAL A 22 7.67 -13.87 -2.57
N GLY A 23 8.31 -14.14 -3.70
CA GLY A 23 8.21 -15.40 -4.42
C GLY A 23 8.88 -16.56 -3.67
N PRO A 24 8.70 -17.80 -4.15
CA PRO A 24 9.13 -19.01 -3.44
C PRO A 24 10.62 -19.06 -3.07
N SER A 25 11.47 -18.38 -3.85
CA SER A 25 12.93 -18.35 -3.66
C SER A 25 13.43 -17.05 -2.99
N GLY A 26 12.54 -16.26 -2.38
CA GLY A 26 12.88 -14.93 -1.84
C GLY A 26 13.10 -13.85 -2.92
N CYS A 27 12.85 -14.19 -4.18
CA CYS A 27 12.80 -13.24 -5.29
C CYS A 27 11.45 -12.49 -5.31
N GLU A 28 11.29 -11.49 -6.17
CA GLU A 28 10.01 -10.78 -6.35
C GLU A 28 8.89 -11.78 -6.74
N SER A 29 7.74 -11.69 -6.07
CA SER A 29 6.58 -12.52 -6.42
C SER A 29 5.98 -12.07 -7.75
N ARG A 30 5.36 -13.00 -8.50
CA ARG A 30 4.62 -12.63 -9.70
C ARG A 30 3.38 -11.83 -9.29
N GLY A 31 3.30 -10.57 -9.70
CA GLY A 31 2.17 -9.73 -9.33
C GLY A 31 2.40 -8.25 -9.63
N ILE A 32 1.40 -7.46 -9.31
CA ILE A 32 1.42 -5.98 -9.34
C ILE A 32 1.24 -5.39 -7.93
N VAL A 33 1.33 -6.24 -6.91
CA VAL A 33 1.24 -5.82 -5.51
C VAL A 33 2.41 -6.50 -4.83
N ASP A 34 3.34 -5.69 -4.36
CA ASP A 34 4.57 -6.17 -3.75
C ASP A 34 4.40 -6.17 -2.23
N LEU A 35 3.67 -5.20 -1.68
CA LEU A 35 3.38 -5.13 -0.25
C LEU A 35 1.87 -4.90 0.00
N LEU A 36 1.40 -5.43 1.12
CA LEU A 36 0.09 -5.16 1.71
C LEU A 36 0.31 -4.41 3.02
N ALA A 37 -0.34 -3.27 3.20
CA ALA A 37 -0.51 -2.71 4.54
C ALA A 37 -1.92 -2.99 5.03
N VAL A 38 -2.04 -3.51 6.25
CA VAL A 38 -3.33 -3.81 6.88
C VAL A 38 -3.35 -3.34 8.32
N ARG A 39 -4.49 -2.82 8.77
CA ARG A 39 -4.73 -2.51 10.18
C ARG A 39 -6.19 -2.79 10.55
N LYS A 40 -6.45 -2.89 11.86
CA LYS A 40 -7.82 -2.80 12.36
C LYS A 40 -8.39 -1.41 12.12
N ASN A 41 -9.60 -1.36 11.57
CA ASN A 41 -10.36 -0.15 11.47
C ASN A 41 -11.18 0.05 12.75
N HIS A 42 -10.79 1.07 13.53
CA HIS A 42 -11.45 1.43 14.78
C HIS A 42 -12.44 2.61 14.62
N ALA A 43 -12.84 2.96 13.39
CA ALA A 43 -13.99 3.84 13.20
C ALA A 43 -15.23 3.18 13.81
N VAL A 44 -16.17 4.00 14.30
CA VAL A 44 -17.45 3.50 14.79
C VAL A 44 -18.25 3.05 13.58
N CYS A 45 -18.58 1.75 13.52
CA CYS A 45 -19.52 1.22 12.55
C CYS A 45 -20.87 1.04 13.25
N GLY A 46 -21.94 1.59 12.67
CA GLY A 46 -23.30 1.27 13.11
C GLY A 46 -23.67 -0.17 12.74
N GLY A 47 -24.60 -0.77 13.48
CA GLY A 47 -25.08 -2.14 13.24
C GLY A 47 -24.44 -3.20 14.13
N ALA A 48 -24.38 -4.44 13.65
CA ALA A 48 -23.94 -5.62 14.44
C ALA A 48 -22.40 -5.76 14.61
N LEU A 49 -21.61 -4.97 13.87
CA LEU A 49 -20.16 -5.01 13.91
C LEU A 49 -19.62 -4.12 15.02
N LYS A 50 -18.64 -4.62 15.77
CA LYS A 50 -17.96 -3.88 16.82
C LYS A 50 -16.77 -3.09 16.26
N ARG A 51 -16.37 -2.07 17.01
CA ARG A 51 -15.17 -1.29 16.74
C ARG A 51 -13.95 -2.23 16.65
N GLY A 52 -13.25 -2.21 15.52
CA GLY A 52 -12.07 -3.04 15.28
C GLY A 52 -12.34 -4.39 14.61
N ASP A 53 -13.59 -4.72 14.29
CA ASP A 53 -13.94 -5.94 13.55
C ASP A 53 -13.54 -5.85 12.07
N LEU A 54 -13.55 -4.63 11.51
CA LEU A 54 -13.17 -4.38 10.12
C LEU A 54 -11.68 -4.11 9.99
N LEU A 55 -11.17 -4.28 8.76
CA LEU A 55 -9.80 -4.01 8.38
C LEU A 55 -9.73 -2.88 7.35
N ASP A 56 -8.75 -1.99 7.49
CA ASP A 56 -8.31 -1.15 6.40
C ASP A 56 -7.18 -1.87 5.66
N ILE A 57 -7.24 -1.86 4.32
CA ILE A 57 -6.25 -2.50 3.45
C ILE A 57 -5.70 -1.46 2.48
N ILE A 58 -4.37 -1.43 2.31
CA ILE A 58 -3.67 -0.63 1.30
C ILE A 58 -2.80 -1.57 0.48
N LEU A 59 -2.94 -1.49 -0.85
CA LEU A 59 -2.10 -2.24 -1.78
C LEU A 59 -0.92 -1.35 -2.20
N ILE A 60 0.28 -1.89 -2.18
CA ILE A 60 1.49 -1.14 -2.47
C ILE A 60 2.28 -1.84 -3.58
N GLN A 61 2.56 -1.10 -4.65
CA GLN A 61 3.58 -1.46 -5.62
C GLN A 61 4.86 -0.71 -5.26
N VAL A 62 6.00 -1.39 -5.32
CA VAL A 62 7.34 -0.83 -5.13
C VAL A 62 8.01 -0.67 -6.49
N LYS A 63 8.66 0.47 -6.71
CA LYS A 63 9.55 0.70 -7.84
C LYS A 63 10.87 1.27 -7.35
N GLY A 64 11.97 0.69 -7.82
CA GLY A 64 13.32 1.07 -7.44
C GLY A 64 14.17 1.49 -8.63
N GLY A 65 15.12 2.40 -8.38
CA GLY A 65 16.16 2.75 -9.35
C GLY A 65 15.61 3.48 -10.57
N SER A 66 15.84 2.91 -11.75
CA SER A 66 15.37 3.41 -13.04
C SER A 66 14.08 2.73 -13.54
N ALA A 67 13.44 1.90 -12.70
CA ALA A 67 12.21 1.23 -13.08
C ALA A 67 11.11 2.26 -13.42
N PRO A 68 10.40 2.09 -14.55
CA PRO A 68 9.36 3.02 -14.95
C PRO A 68 8.16 2.95 -13.99
N PHE A 69 7.37 4.02 -14.02
CA PHE A 69 6.07 4.04 -13.36
C PHE A 69 5.14 2.96 -13.94
N PRO A 70 4.17 2.45 -13.14
CA PRO A 70 3.18 1.50 -13.62
C PRO A 70 2.46 2.00 -14.88
N THR A 71 2.31 1.11 -15.86
CA THR A 71 1.62 1.39 -17.12
C THR A 71 0.11 1.57 -16.91
N LEU A 72 -0.61 1.99 -17.95
CA LEU A 72 -2.08 2.02 -17.91
C LEU A 72 -2.69 0.62 -17.68
N GLU A 73 -2.06 -0.43 -18.21
CA GLU A 73 -2.48 -1.80 -17.97
C GLU A 73 -2.31 -2.17 -16.49
N ASP A 74 -1.15 -1.87 -15.90
CA ASP A 74 -0.88 -2.11 -14.48
C ASP A 74 -1.88 -1.35 -13.60
N ILE A 75 -2.14 -0.08 -13.90
CA ILE A 75 -3.13 0.75 -13.21
C ILE A 75 -4.52 0.10 -13.26
N ASN A 76 -4.93 -0.42 -14.42
CA ASN A 76 -6.22 -1.07 -14.58
C ASN A 76 -6.30 -2.38 -13.78
N ARG A 77 -5.24 -3.18 -13.78
CA ARG A 77 -5.17 -4.40 -12.96
C ARG A 77 -5.17 -4.06 -11.47
N LEU A 78 -4.40 -3.07 -11.03
CA LEU A 78 -4.34 -2.57 -9.66
C LEU A 78 -5.72 -2.14 -9.15
N LYS A 79 -6.47 -1.38 -9.95
CA LYS A 79 -7.85 -0.99 -9.62
C LYS A 79 -8.78 -2.18 -9.50
N LYS A 80 -8.64 -3.20 -10.36
CA LYS A 80 -9.44 -4.43 -10.27
C LYS A 80 -9.15 -5.16 -8.94
N VAL A 81 -7.88 -5.33 -8.59
CA VAL A 81 -7.46 -5.97 -7.33
C VAL A 81 -7.94 -5.16 -6.12
N ALA A 82 -7.78 -3.84 -6.14
CA ALA A 82 -8.25 -2.96 -5.06
C ALA A 82 -9.76 -3.05 -4.85
N ARG A 83 -10.56 -3.06 -5.92
CA ARG A 83 -12.01 -3.25 -5.80
C ARG A 83 -12.37 -4.63 -5.24
N HIS A 84 -11.70 -5.68 -5.72
CA HIS A 84 -11.95 -7.05 -5.29
C HIS A 84 -11.70 -7.22 -3.78
N HIS A 85 -10.59 -6.70 -3.27
CA HIS A 85 -10.25 -6.76 -1.84
C HIS A 85 -10.77 -5.57 -1.01
N ARG A 86 -11.57 -4.68 -1.61
CA ARG A 86 -12.07 -3.44 -0.99
C ARG A 86 -10.94 -2.61 -0.35
N ALA A 87 -9.79 -2.57 -1.00
CA ALA A 87 -8.66 -1.78 -0.55
C ALA A 87 -9.02 -0.30 -0.54
N ARG A 88 -8.64 0.39 0.54
CA ARG A 88 -8.87 1.81 0.76
C ARG A 88 -8.05 2.67 -0.19
N ALA A 89 -6.83 2.23 -0.50
CA ALA A 89 -5.91 2.95 -1.36
C ALA A 89 -4.97 2.00 -2.12
N ILE A 90 -4.45 2.52 -3.23
CA ILE A 90 -3.34 1.93 -3.97
C ILE A 90 -2.21 2.94 -3.91
N VAL A 91 -1.03 2.49 -3.48
CA VAL A 91 0.16 3.32 -3.30
C VAL A 91 1.29 2.79 -4.15
N LEU A 92 2.02 3.70 -4.78
CA LEU A 92 3.31 3.44 -5.39
C LEU A 92 4.39 3.97 -4.45
N SER A 93 5.29 3.08 -4.05
CA SER A 93 6.49 3.40 -3.28
C SER A 93 7.66 3.46 -4.24
N GLU A 94 8.19 4.66 -4.47
CA GLU A 94 9.33 4.88 -5.35
C GLU A 94 10.60 5.14 -4.54
N TRP A 95 11.64 4.36 -4.81
CA TRP A 95 12.98 4.58 -4.28
C TRP A 95 13.94 4.92 -5.42
N ARG A 96 14.57 6.10 -5.38
CA ARG A 96 15.70 6.44 -6.25
C ARG A 96 16.97 6.55 -5.43
N ALA A 97 18.08 6.13 -6.05
CA ALA A 97 19.39 6.26 -5.42
C ALA A 97 19.65 7.73 -5.03
N ARG A 98 20.09 7.95 -3.79
CA ARG A 98 20.36 9.27 -3.19
C ARG A 98 19.13 10.15 -2.91
N THR A 99 17.91 9.69 -3.16
CA THR A 99 16.69 10.41 -2.74
C THR A 99 16.02 9.73 -1.55
N ARG A 100 15.20 10.48 -0.82
CA ARG A 100 14.26 9.91 0.15
C ARG A 100 13.20 9.08 -0.59
N LEU A 101 12.61 8.11 0.11
CA LEU A 101 11.45 7.36 -0.36
C LEU A 101 10.33 8.34 -0.73
N GLN A 102 9.75 8.17 -1.91
CA GLN A 102 8.59 8.95 -2.34
C GLN A 102 7.37 8.04 -2.45
N LEU A 103 6.25 8.50 -1.90
CA LEU A 103 4.99 7.80 -2.02
C LEU A 103 4.08 8.54 -2.98
N HIS A 104 3.35 7.78 -3.78
CA HIS A 104 2.30 8.30 -4.64
C HIS A 104 1.02 7.51 -4.43
N VAL A 105 -0.11 8.18 -4.35
CA VAL A 105 -1.43 7.52 -4.31
C VAL A 105 -2.06 7.54 -5.70
N LEU A 106 -2.69 6.45 -6.09
CA LEU A 106 -3.46 6.40 -7.33
C LEU A 106 -4.83 7.06 -7.12
N LYS A 107 -5.09 8.17 -7.81
CA LYS A 107 -6.43 8.79 -7.87
C LYS A 107 -6.90 8.93 -9.32
N ARG A 108 -8.10 8.41 -9.60
CA ARG A 108 -8.77 8.36 -10.93
C ARG A 108 -8.02 7.58 -12.00
N SER A 109 -6.76 7.89 -12.28
CA SER A 109 -5.77 7.15 -13.10
C SER A 109 -4.38 7.82 -13.03
N ARG A 110 -4.14 8.69 -12.06
CA ARG A 110 -2.91 9.47 -11.94
C ARG A 110 -2.24 9.18 -10.61
N TRP A 111 -0.92 9.12 -10.63
CA TRP A 111 -0.09 9.04 -9.44
C TRP A 111 0.12 10.45 -8.92
N LEU A 112 -0.32 10.70 -7.68
CA LEU A 112 -0.16 11.98 -7.01
C LEU A 112 0.78 11.80 -5.83
N PRO A 113 1.81 12.64 -5.65
CA PRO A 113 2.66 12.61 -4.47
C PRO A 113 1.82 12.70 -3.20
N ILE A 114 2.17 11.91 -2.19
CA ILE A 114 1.45 11.88 -0.91
C ILE A 114 2.44 11.69 0.24
N LYS A 115 2.14 12.27 1.39
CA LYS A 115 2.93 12.01 2.60
C LYS A 115 2.48 10.70 3.25
N PRO A 116 3.39 9.97 3.93
CA PRO A 116 3.04 8.76 4.66
C PRO A 116 1.87 8.94 5.63
N GLU A 117 1.79 10.06 6.34
CA GLU A 117 0.74 10.36 7.33
C GLU A 117 -0.69 10.47 6.72
N GLU A 118 -0.78 10.74 5.42
CA GLU A 118 -2.06 10.82 4.72
C GLU A 118 -2.54 9.45 4.21
N VAL A 119 -1.65 8.46 4.22
CA VAL A 119 -1.89 7.08 3.78
C VAL A 119 -2.11 6.16 4.98
N PHE A 120 -1.20 6.23 5.96
CA PHE A 120 -1.13 5.36 7.13
C PHE A 120 -1.63 6.09 8.39
#